data_AF-A0A1M5YUC6-F1
#
_entry.id   AF-A0A1M5YUC6-F1
#
_cell.length_a   1.000
_cell.length_b   1.000
_cell.length_c   1.000
_cell.angle_alpha   90.00
_cell.angle_beta   90.00
_cell.angle_gamma   90.00
#
_symmetry.space_group_name_H-M   'P 1'
#
loop_
_entity.id
_entity.type
_entity.pdbx_description
1 polymer ?
#
loop_
_entity_poly.entity_id
_entity_poly.type
_entity_poly.pdbx_seq_one_letter_code
_entity_poly.pdbx_strand_id
1 'polypeptide(L)'
;ALTIAQLYRSRWQIELFFKWIKQHLRIKSFFGTSENAVKSQIWIAVSVYVLVAIMKKQFDLQESLYTILQILSVNVFEKVPFYQLVTERDYNQETRCPNKQLNLFD
;
A
#
# COMPACT_ATOMS: atom_id res chain seq x y z
N ALA A 1 -8.91 -34.31 -10.83
CA ALA A 1 -8.15 -33.87 -9.64
C ALA A 1 -7.53 -32.48 -9.82
N LEU A 2 -6.77 -32.22 -10.90
CA LEU A 2 -6.07 -30.95 -11.13
C LEU A 2 -6.99 -29.72 -11.17
N THR A 3 -8.14 -29.82 -11.86
CA THR A 3 -9.11 -28.72 -12.00
C THR A 3 -9.68 -28.27 -10.65
N ILE A 4 -9.97 -29.22 -9.76
CA ILE A 4 -10.47 -28.93 -8.41
C ILE A 4 -9.38 -28.19 -7.62
N ALA A 5 -8.13 -28.68 -7.66
CA ALA A 5 -7.00 -28.02 -6.99
C ALA A 5 -6.77 -26.59 -7.49
N GLN A 6 -6.89 -26.35 -8.80
CA GLN A 6 -6.80 -25.02 -9.40
C GLN A 6 -7.93 -24.10 -8.92
N LEU A 7 -9.17 -24.60 -8.83
CA LEU A 7 -10.30 -23.83 -8.34
C LEU A 7 -10.10 -23.38 -6.89
N TYR A 8 -9.61 -24.28 -6.03
CA TYR A 8 -9.27 -23.96 -4.64
C TYR A 8 -8.13 -22.95 -4.55
N ARG A 9 -7.11 -23.06 -5.39
CA ARG A 9 -6.03 -22.06 -5.48
C ARG A 9 -6.58 -20.69 -5.83
N SER A 10 -7.45 -20.58 -6.84
CA SER A 10 -8.07 -19.31 -7.24
C SER A 10 -8.91 -18.70 -6.13
N ARG A 11 -9.71 -19.52 -5.43
CA ARG A 11 -10.48 -19.07 -4.26
C ARG A 11 -9.58 -18.49 -3.17
N TRP A 12 -8.44 -19.16 -2.92
CA TRP A 12 -7.50 -18.71 -1.90
C TRP A 12 -6.76 -17.42 -2.28
N GLN A 13 -6.47 -17.21 -3.57
CA GLN A 13 -5.92 -15.94 -4.06
C GLN A 13 -6.88 -14.78 -3.80
N ILE A 14 -8.18 -14.97 -3.99
CA ILE A 14 -9.20 -13.98 -3.68
C ILE A 14 -9.22 -13.67 -2.17
N GLU A 15 -9.14 -14.70 -1.32
CA GLU A 15 -9.07 -14.52 0.14
C GLU A 15 -7.81 -13.75 0.58
N LEU A 16 -6.64 -14.09 0.01
CA LEU A 16 -5.38 -13.38 0.26
C LEU A 16 -5.46 -11.91 -0.19
N PHE A 17 -6.10 -11.65 -1.32
CA PHE A 17 -6.35 -10.28 -1.80
C PHE A 17 -7.21 -9.48 -0.82
N PHE A 18 -8.36 -10.03 -0.39
CA PHE A 18 -9.21 -9.34 0.58
C PHE A 18 -8.57 -9.24 1.97
N LYS A 19 -7.73 -10.20 2.36
CA LYS A 19 -6.90 -10.10 3.57
C LYS A 19 -5.94 -8.92 3.45
N TRP A 20 -5.25 -8.78 2.33
CA TRP A 20 -4.35 -7.65 2.06
C TRP A 20 -5.11 -6.32 2.12
N ILE A 21 -6.28 -6.21 1.47
CA ILE A 21 -7.10 -4.99 1.51
C ILE A 21 -7.44 -4.62 2.95
N LYS A 22 -8.03 -5.56 3.72
CA LYS A 22 -8.45 -5.29 5.09
C LYS A 22 -7.29 -4.91 6.02
N GLN A 23 -6.08 -5.42 5.76
CA GLN A 23 -4.90 -5.12 6.56
C GLN A 23 -4.29 -3.75 6.25
N HIS A 24 -4.22 -3.37 4.96
CA HIS A 24 -3.44 -2.22 4.53
C HIS A 24 -4.27 -0.98 4.22
N LEU A 25 -5.51 -1.16 3.73
CA LEU A 25 -6.50 -0.09 3.65
C LEU A 25 -7.22 -0.08 4.99
N ARG A 26 -6.85 0.83 5.90
CA ARG A 26 -7.46 0.99 7.23
C ARG A 26 -8.95 1.35 7.13
N ILE A 27 -9.80 0.39 6.82
CA ILE A 27 -11.26 0.52 6.91
C ILE A 27 -11.60 0.37 8.40
N LYS A 28 -11.41 1.45 9.18
CA LYS A 28 -11.65 1.47 10.64
C LYS A 28 -13.13 1.41 10.99
N SER A 29 -13.98 1.98 10.15
CA SER A 29 -15.44 1.80 10.19
C SER A 29 -16.01 2.05 8.81
N PHE A 30 -17.13 1.40 8.50
CA PHE A 30 -17.92 1.78 7.35
C PHE A 30 -18.59 3.13 7.68
N PHE A 31 -18.42 4.13 6.82
CA PHE A 31 -19.08 5.44 6.91
C PHE A 31 -20.62 5.37 6.85
N GLY A 32 -21.20 4.22 6.50
CA GLY A 32 -22.63 3.98 6.51
C GLY A 32 -22.92 2.48 6.55
N THR A 33 -24.04 2.11 7.16
CA THR A 33 -24.48 0.70 7.32
C THR A 33 -25.43 0.24 6.22
N SER A 34 -25.82 1.13 5.30
CA SER A 34 -26.67 0.77 4.17
C SER A 34 -25.91 -0.13 3.19
N GLU A 35 -26.62 -1.05 2.55
CA GLU A 35 -26.03 -1.98 1.57
C GLU A 35 -25.26 -1.25 0.46
N ASN A 36 -25.81 -0.12 -0.01
CA ASN A 36 -25.17 0.68 -1.05
C ASN A 36 -23.89 1.38 -0.56
N ALA A 37 -23.86 1.84 0.71
CA ALA A 37 -22.67 2.45 1.29
C ALA A 37 -21.54 1.43 1.41
N VAL A 38 -21.85 0.20 1.86
CA VAL A 38 -20.88 -0.89 1.96
C VAL A 38 -20.36 -1.29 0.58
N LYS A 39 -21.25 -1.47 -0.41
CA LYS A 39 -20.85 -1.76 -1.79
C LYS A 39 -19.92 -0.69 -2.34
N SER A 40 -20.25 0.58 -2.16
CA SER A 40 -19.44 1.71 -2.63
C SER A 40 -18.04 1.71 -2.00
N GLN A 41 -17.94 1.42 -0.70
CA GLN A 41 -16.66 1.36 0.00
C GLN A 41 -15.76 0.22 -0.50
N ILE A 42 -16.35 -0.94 -0.79
CA ILE A 42 -15.61 -2.06 -1.39
C ILE A 42 -15.08 -1.66 -2.77
N TRP A 43 -15.92 -1.05 -3.61
CA TRP A 43 -15.48 -0.58 -4.93
C TRP A 43 -14.37 0.46 -4.85
N ILE A 44 -14.45 1.41 -3.91
CA ILE A 44 -13.38 2.40 -3.68
C ILE A 44 -12.08 1.70 -3.26
N ALA A 45 -12.14 0.73 -2.34
CA ALA A 45 -10.96 -0.01 -1.89
C ALA A 45 -10.28 -0.79 -3.04
N VAL A 46 -11.08 -1.41 -3.90
CA VAL A 46 -10.57 -2.10 -5.11
C VAL A 46 -9.94 -1.11 -6.08
N SER A 47 -10.59 0.04 -6.33
CA SER A 47 -10.04 1.10 -7.18
C SER A 47 -8.70 1.64 -6.68
N VAL A 48 -8.56 1.88 -5.37
CA VAL A 48 -7.28 2.32 -4.78
C VAL A 48 -6.19 1.26 -4.96
N TYR A 49 -6.50 -0.02 -4.75
CA TYR A 49 -5.54 -1.09 -5.00
C TYR A 49 -5.04 -1.10 -6.44
N VAL A 50 -5.96 -1.02 -7.42
CA VAL A 50 -5.61 -1.00 -8.85
C VAL A 50 -4.76 0.22 -9.17
N LEU A 51 -5.09 1.39 -8.62
CA LEU A 51 -4.31 2.60 -8.81
C LEU A 51 -2.87 2.43 -8.34
N VAL A 52 -2.66 1.91 -7.12
CA VAL A 52 -1.34 1.66 -6.55
C VAL A 52 -0.56 0.62 -7.36
N ALA A 53 -1.24 -0.42 -7.86
CA ALA A 53 -0.62 -1.43 -8.73
C ALA A 53 -0.18 -0.86 -10.08
N ILE A 54 -0.99 0.03 -10.68
CA ILE A 54 -0.63 0.75 -11.91
C ILE A 54 0.58 1.65 -11.66
N MET A 55 0.58 2.41 -10.55
CA MET A 55 1.72 3.25 -10.19
C MET A 55 3.00 2.43 -10.01
N LYS A 56 2.95 1.32 -9.27
CA LYS A 56 4.08 0.41 -9.13
C LYS A 56 4.64 -0.01 -10.49
N LYS A 57 3.75 -0.37 -11.42
CA LYS A 57 4.13 -0.82 -12.77
C LYS A 57 4.69 0.32 -13.63
N GLN A 58 4.13 1.52 -13.56
CA GLN A 58 4.56 2.67 -14.36
C GLN A 58 5.92 3.23 -13.92
N PHE A 59 6.19 3.20 -12.61
CA PHE A 59 7.42 3.74 -12.02
C PHE A 59 8.50 2.67 -11.74
N ASP A 60 8.29 1.42 -12.20
CA ASP A 60 9.17 0.26 -12.01
C ASP A 60 9.71 0.10 -10.56
N LEU A 61 8.81 0.28 -9.59
CA LEU A 61 9.20 0.29 -8.19
C LEU A 61 9.42 -1.12 -7.65
N GLN A 62 10.63 -1.37 -7.16
CA GLN A 62 10.99 -2.60 -6.44
C GLN A 62 10.24 -2.73 -5.10
N GLU A 63 9.80 -1.60 -4.55
CA GLU A 63 9.10 -1.50 -3.28
C GLU A 63 7.75 -2.24 -3.23
N SER A 64 7.35 -2.64 -2.03
CA SER A 64 6.07 -3.33 -1.81
C SER A 64 4.87 -2.40 -2.09
N LEU A 65 3.74 -2.96 -2.53
CA LEU A 65 2.50 -2.19 -2.73
C LEU A 65 2.07 -1.44 -1.47
N TYR A 66 2.33 -2.01 -0.30
CA TYR A 66 2.05 -1.37 0.98
C TYR A 66 2.93 -0.14 1.19
N THR A 67 4.23 -0.22 0.90
CA THR A 67 5.16 0.91 1.01
C THR A 67 4.65 2.07 0.16
N ILE A 68 4.31 1.80 -1.10
CA ILE A 68 3.77 2.77 -2.07
C ILE A 68 2.49 3.41 -1.53
N LEU A 69 1.55 2.59 -1.03
CA LEU A 69 0.31 3.07 -0.44
C LEU A 69 0.57 3.97 0.80
N GLN A 70 1.56 3.65 1.65
CA GLN A 70 1.93 4.48 2.79
C GLN A 70 2.50 5.84 2.35
N ILE A 71 3.36 5.88 1.33
CA ILE A 71 3.88 7.16 0.79
C ILE A 71 2.70 8.02 0.36
N LEU A 72 1.80 7.43 -0.43
CA LEU A 72 0.66 8.13 -0.97
C LEU A 72 -0.30 8.59 0.13
N SER A 73 -0.48 7.80 1.19
CA SER A 73 -1.33 8.15 2.32
C SER A 73 -0.80 9.33 3.14
N VAL A 74 0.52 9.50 3.27
CA VAL A 74 1.11 10.64 4.00
C VAL A 74 1.16 11.89 3.12
N ASN A 75 1.38 11.71 1.81
CA ASN A 75 1.63 12.82 0.89
C ASN A 75 0.44 13.11 -0.05
N VAL A 76 -0.77 12.63 0.28
CA VAL A 76 -1.95 12.73 -0.61
C VAL A 76 -2.34 14.17 -0.97
N PHE A 77 -1.98 15.13 -0.12
CA PHE A 77 -2.27 16.56 -0.32
C PHE A 77 -1.04 17.36 -0.77
N GLU A 78 0.12 16.73 -0.86
CA GLU A 78 1.34 17.40 -1.29
C GLU A 78 1.38 17.51 -2.82
N LYS A 79 1.76 18.68 -3.32
CA LYS A 79 1.93 18.92 -4.77
C LYS A 79 3.34 18.61 -5.23
N VAL A 80 3.86 17.44 -4.84
CA VAL A 80 5.20 16.98 -5.21
C VAL A 80 5.05 15.82 -6.20
N PRO A 81 5.79 15.80 -7.33
CA PRO A 81 5.73 14.69 -8.26
C PRO A 81 6.18 13.40 -7.57
N PHE A 82 5.41 12.34 -7.76
CA PHE A 82 5.58 11.07 -7.04
C PHE A 82 6.99 10.48 -7.16
N TYR A 83 7.65 10.65 -8.30
CA TYR A 83 9.03 10.20 -8.51
C TYR A 83 10.01 10.81 -7.49
N GLN A 84 9.90 12.12 -7.20
CA GLN A 84 10.77 12.79 -6.24
C GLN A 84 10.56 12.25 -4.81
N LEU A 85 9.30 12.00 -4.43
CA LEU A 85 8.96 11.44 -3.12
C LEU A 85 9.51 10.03 -2.89
N VAL A 86 9.67 9.26 -3.96
CA VAL A 86 10.28 7.94 -3.91
C VAL A 86 11.80 8.06 -3.86
N THR A 87 12.42 8.83 -4.77
CA THR A 87 13.88 8.97 -4.85
C THR A 87 14.51 9.65 -3.63
N GLU A 88 13.84 10.63 -3.02
CA GLU A 88 14.32 11.27 -1.78
C GLU A 88 14.45 10.28 -0.61
N ARG A 89 13.70 9.17 -0.62
CA ARG A 89 13.89 8.12 0.39
C ARG A 89 15.14 7.31 0.15
N ASP A 90 15.44 6.97 -1.10
CA ASP A 90 16.65 6.22 -1.46
C ASP A 90 17.89 7.00 -0.99
N TYR A 91 17.89 8.32 -1.19
CA TYR A 91 18.95 9.22 -0.72
C TYR A 91 19.04 9.31 0.82
N ASN A 92 17.89 9.35 1.51
CA ASN A 92 17.84 9.36 2.98
C ASN A 92 18.21 8.01 3.63
N GLN A 93 18.11 6.89 2.90
CA GLN A 93 18.59 5.59 3.36
C GLN A 93 20.12 5.50 3.30
N GLU A 94 20.75 6.03 2.25
CA GLU A 94 22.22 6.05 2.13
C GLU A 94 22.89 7.03 3.11
N THR A 95 22.20 8.10 3.53
CA THR A 95 22.72 9.05 4.53
C THR A 95 22.52 8.62 5.99
N ARG A 96 21.92 7.45 6.25
CA ARG A 96 21.85 6.86 7.60
C ARG A 96 23.12 6.07 7.95
N CYS A 97 24.27 6.75 8.09
CA CYS A 97 25.44 6.25 8.82
C CYS A 97 26.33 7.41 9.33
N PRO A 98 27.00 7.33 10.50
CA PRO A 98 26.68 6.62 11.74
C PRO A 98 26.11 7.61 12.79
N ASN A 99 25.53 7.08 13.87
CA ASN A 99 25.05 7.86 15.01
C ASN A 99 26.11 8.87 15.49
N LYS A 100 25.90 10.17 15.25
CA LYS A 100 26.56 11.24 16.01
C LYS A 100 25.89 11.41 17.37
N GLN A 101 25.72 10.30 18.09
CA GLN A 101 25.30 10.38 19.49
C GLN A 101 26.48 10.97 20.25
N LEU A 102 26.40 12.24 20.63
CA LEU A 102 27.32 12.81 21.60
C LEU A 102 27.14 12.02 22.91
N ASN A 103 28.23 11.51 23.46
CA ASN A 103 28.22 11.00 24.82
C ASN A 103 27.85 12.17 25.73
N LEU A 104 26.73 12.04 26.44
CA LEU A 104 26.19 13.06 27.35
C LEU A 104 26.99 13.15 28.67
N PHE A 105 28.08 12.39 28.78
CA PHE A 105 28.96 12.35 29.94
C PHE A 105 30.42 12.30 29.45
N ASP A 106 30.91 13.45 29.02
CA ASP A 106 32.32 13.86 29.15
C ASP A 106 32.34 15.18 29.93
#